data_AF-A0A7X4ETP8-F1
#
_entry.id   AF-A0A7X4ETP8-F1
#
_cell.length_a   1.000
_cell.length_b   1.000
_cell.length_c   1.000
_cell.angle_alpha   90.00
_cell.angle_beta   90.00
_cell.angle_gamma   90.00
#
_symmetry.space_group_name_H-M   'P 1'
#
loop_
_entity.id
_entity.type
_entity.pdbx_description
1 polymer ?
#
loop_
_entity_poly.entity_id
_entity_poly.type
_entity_poly.pdbx_seq_one_letter_code
_entity_poly.pdbx_strand_id
1 'polypeptide(L)'
;MDIFNMSFGSELPSENATEDFVRVMKMGTSELRSGRGALYVKAAGNEFELCNRAHPLNREIGCISGNADPDQNLPYLIAVGAFNADDVKSSYSNAGANLWVVGPGGEDGFERPAMITTDQAGAGAGFGLHGEIPLSTDHPLNRDGDYVNAFGGTSSAAPAVAGAVAVLLGAKPNLTWRDVKHILAVTARRIDPGRAEVRAAFNGTPYVVRHAWQTNAAGHDYHNWYGFGAVDIDAAVALAQSTYAPGSLGTFVESEWFESGADGALALAIPDADGAGASAVLDVSGLPESADIEAVVLEIDVEHSDAFDLGVTLHSPAGTASVLNPPFNAVLEDFSGLRNWQLLSNAFYGENPNGAWTVHVADLAAEDTGSLTGWRLRFYYGEHP
;
A
#
# COMPACT_ATOMS: atom_id res chain seq x y z
N MET A 1 21.71 7.33 10.09
CA MET A 1 21.19 6.57 8.95
C MET A 1 19.98 7.31 8.45
N ASP A 2 19.91 7.59 7.16
CA ASP A 2 18.90 8.49 6.60
C ASP A 2 17.72 7.72 6.00
N ILE A 3 18.02 6.55 5.42
CA ILE A 3 17.10 5.69 4.70
C ILE A 3 17.28 4.27 5.21
N PHE A 4 16.18 3.60 5.53
CA PHE A 4 16.11 2.20 5.92
C PHE A 4 15.40 1.43 4.81
N ASN A 5 16.12 0.52 4.17
CA ASN A 5 15.53 -0.43 3.20
C ASN A 5 15.01 -1.66 3.95
N MET A 6 13.72 -1.95 3.80
CA MET A 6 13.02 -3.04 4.47
C MET A 6 12.46 -4.00 3.41
N SER A 7 13.35 -4.74 2.75
CA SER A 7 13.01 -5.81 1.79
C SER A 7 12.58 -7.10 2.49
N PHE A 8 11.58 -6.99 3.37
CA PHE A 8 10.97 -8.11 4.10
C PHE A 8 9.51 -7.79 4.40
N GLY A 9 8.74 -8.76 4.85
CA GLY A 9 7.34 -8.59 5.27
C GLY A 9 6.86 -9.79 6.06
N SER A 10 5.61 -9.73 6.50
CA SER A 10 4.92 -10.82 7.21
C SER A 10 3.53 -11.06 6.63
N GLU A 11 3.00 -12.27 6.84
CA GLU A 11 1.64 -12.68 6.41
C GLU A 11 0.79 -13.01 7.65
N LEU A 12 0.80 -12.14 8.66
CA LEU A 12 0.10 -12.35 9.93
C LEU A 12 -1.08 -11.37 10.06
N PRO A 13 -2.31 -11.79 9.72
CA PRO A 13 -3.44 -10.89 9.48
C PRO A 13 -4.12 -10.36 10.75
N SER A 14 -3.87 -10.98 11.91
CA SER A 14 -4.70 -10.79 13.11
C SER A 14 -4.04 -10.04 14.25
N GLU A 15 -2.82 -9.58 14.07
CA GLU A 15 -2.14 -8.73 15.06
C GLU A 15 -1.89 -7.37 14.43
N ASN A 16 -2.39 -6.29 15.03
CA ASN A 16 -1.97 -4.94 14.61
C ASN A 16 -0.47 -4.78 14.83
N ALA A 17 0.15 -3.82 14.13
CA ALA A 17 1.58 -3.54 14.28
C ALA A 17 1.93 -3.37 15.75
N THR A 18 3.00 -4.04 16.19
CA THR A 18 3.37 -4.03 17.61
C THR A 18 3.65 -2.60 18.10
N GLU A 19 3.29 -2.29 19.36
CA GLU A 19 3.52 -0.95 19.92
C GLU A 19 4.98 -0.49 19.82
N ASP A 20 5.93 -1.44 19.97
CA ASP A 20 7.35 -1.17 19.84
C ASP A 20 7.74 -0.83 18.40
N PHE A 21 7.21 -1.56 17.40
CA PHE A 21 7.45 -1.24 15.99
C PHE A 21 6.91 0.14 15.63
N VAL A 22 5.66 0.43 16.02
CA VAL A 22 5.03 1.74 15.84
C VAL A 22 5.87 2.85 16.49
N ARG A 23 6.33 2.63 17.73
CA ARG A 23 7.17 3.59 18.46
C ARG A 23 8.48 3.86 17.73
N VAL A 24 9.16 2.83 17.21
CA VAL A 24 10.41 3.00 16.47
C VAL A 24 10.19 3.79 15.19
N MET A 25 9.09 3.55 14.45
CA MET A 25 8.75 4.34 13.26
C MET A 25 8.47 5.81 13.60
N LYS A 26 7.71 6.08 14.68
CA LYS A 26 7.44 7.45 15.17
C LYS A 26 8.72 8.17 15.59
N MET A 27 9.57 7.52 16.38
CA MET A 27 10.85 8.09 16.82
C MET A 27 11.77 8.34 15.61
N GLY A 28 11.81 7.41 14.67
CA GLY A 28 12.56 7.54 13.43
C GLY A 28 12.20 8.75 12.60
N THR A 29 10.89 8.96 12.40
CA THR A 29 10.35 10.06 11.59
C THR A 29 10.35 11.41 12.30
N SER A 30 10.49 11.45 13.63
CA SER A 30 10.50 12.71 14.41
C SER A 30 11.89 13.12 14.93
N GLU A 31 12.81 12.19 15.16
CA GLU A 31 14.10 12.48 15.82
C GLU A 31 15.31 12.33 14.90
N LEU A 32 15.29 11.36 13.97
CA LEU A 32 16.43 11.11 13.09
C LEU A 32 16.58 12.21 12.03
N ARG A 33 17.75 12.24 11.38
CA ARG A 33 18.12 13.28 10.40
C ARG A 33 17.94 14.70 10.96
N SER A 34 18.32 14.92 12.21
CA SER A 34 18.19 16.19 12.92
C SER A 34 16.75 16.72 12.91
N GLY A 35 15.78 15.85 13.19
CA GLY A 35 14.36 16.17 13.20
C GLY A 35 13.69 16.22 11.82
N ARG A 36 14.41 15.92 10.73
CA ARG A 36 13.81 15.81 9.38
C ARG A 36 13.11 14.48 9.16
N GLY A 37 13.37 13.50 10.02
CA GLY A 37 12.84 12.15 9.98
C GLY A 37 13.55 11.25 8.98
N ALA A 38 13.83 10.02 9.43
CA ALA A 38 14.31 8.95 8.57
C ALA A 38 13.23 8.47 7.60
N LEU A 39 13.67 7.87 6.50
CA LEU A 39 12.80 7.29 5.48
C LEU A 39 12.81 5.77 5.59
N TYR A 40 11.64 5.18 5.70
CA TYR A 40 11.45 3.73 5.76
C TYR A 40 10.83 3.26 4.45
N VAL A 41 11.60 2.54 3.64
CA VAL A 41 11.15 2.04 2.33
C VAL A 41 10.89 0.54 2.47
N LYS A 42 9.63 0.14 2.39
CA LYS A 42 9.16 -1.20 2.76
C LYS A 42 8.57 -1.91 1.55
N ALA A 43 9.00 -3.14 1.32
CA ALA A 43 8.46 -4.01 0.28
C ALA A 43 7.00 -4.41 0.61
N ALA A 44 6.13 -4.39 -0.39
CA ALA A 44 4.70 -4.69 -0.22
C ALA A 44 4.32 -6.18 -0.18
N GLY A 45 5.22 -7.08 -0.63
CA GLY A 45 4.97 -8.53 -0.70
C GLY A 45 4.83 -9.06 -2.13
N ASN A 46 4.93 -10.38 -2.29
CA ASN A 46 5.09 -11.09 -3.56
C ASN A 46 4.07 -12.24 -3.75
N GLU A 47 2.93 -12.14 -3.08
CA GLU A 47 1.96 -13.22 -2.95
C GLU A 47 0.70 -13.01 -3.81
N PHE A 48 0.75 -12.11 -4.80
CA PHE A 48 -0.42 -11.75 -5.61
C PHE A 48 -1.07 -12.95 -6.31
N GLU A 49 -0.29 -13.96 -6.68
CA GLU A 49 -0.76 -15.18 -7.36
C GLU A 49 -0.79 -16.41 -6.43
N LEU A 50 -0.47 -16.24 -5.13
CA LEU A 50 -0.35 -17.33 -4.16
C LEU A 50 -1.63 -17.49 -3.34
N CYS A 51 -2.65 -18.10 -3.96
CA CYS A 51 -3.92 -18.42 -3.31
C CYS A 51 -3.94 -19.89 -2.89
N ASN A 52 -4.30 -20.21 -1.64
CA ASN A 52 -4.66 -21.60 -1.31
C ASN A 52 -6.09 -21.89 -1.80
N ARG A 53 -7.05 -21.03 -1.48
CA ARG A 53 -8.40 -21.01 -2.06
C ARG A 53 -8.49 -19.94 -3.14
N ALA A 54 -8.38 -20.33 -4.40
CA ALA A 54 -8.43 -19.40 -5.52
C ALA A 54 -9.87 -19.08 -5.97
N HIS A 55 -10.18 -17.79 -6.12
CA HIS A 55 -11.36 -17.27 -6.80
C HIS A 55 -10.97 -16.63 -8.15
N PRO A 56 -11.81 -16.69 -9.21
CA PRO A 56 -11.48 -16.10 -10.51
C PRO A 56 -11.10 -14.61 -10.46
N LEU A 57 -11.66 -13.85 -9.50
CA LEU A 57 -11.35 -12.44 -9.32
C LEU A 57 -9.94 -12.19 -8.77
N ASN A 58 -9.28 -13.15 -8.12
CA ASN A 58 -7.91 -12.98 -7.61
C ASN A 58 -6.90 -12.61 -8.70
N ARG A 59 -7.18 -12.92 -9.98
CA ARG A 59 -6.36 -12.45 -11.12
C ARG A 59 -6.31 -10.92 -11.25
N GLU A 60 -7.34 -10.24 -10.76
CA GLU A 60 -7.46 -8.77 -10.82
C GLU A 60 -7.17 -8.09 -9.46
N ILE A 61 -7.42 -8.78 -8.35
CA ILE A 61 -7.34 -8.18 -7.00
C ILE A 61 -6.22 -8.73 -6.13
N GLY A 62 -5.55 -9.79 -6.57
CA GLY A 62 -4.49 -10.48 -5.84
C GLY A 62 -5.02 -11.50 -4.83
N CYS A 63 -4.17 -12.43 -4.43
CA CYS A 63 -4.46 -13.39 -3.37
C CYS A 63 -4.21 -12.79 -1.98
N ILE A 64 -3.14 -12.00 -1.82
CA ILE A 64 -2.83 -11.30 -0.57
C ILE A 64 -2.79 -9.80 -0.81
N SER A 65 -3.55 -9.06 0.02
CA SER A 65 -3.53 -7.60 -0.01
C SER A 65 -2.26 -7.05 0.66
N GLY A 66 -1.74 -5.91 0.17
CA GLY A 66 -0.69 -5.17 0.87
C GLY A 66 -1.09 -4.76 2.29
N ASN A 67 -2.39 -4.60 2.57
CA ASN A 67 -2.90 -4.31 3.92
C ASN A 67 -2.88 -5.55 4.86
N ALA A 68 -2.53 -6.74 4.36
CA ALA A 68 -2.47 -7.96 5.16
C ALA A 68 -1.30 -7.98 6.15
N ASP A 69 -0.20 -7.29 5.83
CA ASP A 69 0.94 -7.11 6.72
C ASP A 69 0.67 -5.89 7.61
N PRO A 70 0.37 -6.07 8.90
CA PRO A 70 -0.05 -5.00 9.79
C PRO A 70 1.01 -3.92 9.95
N ASP A 71 2.29 -4.28 9.86
CA ASP A 71 3.41 -3.35 9.90
C ASP A 71 3.40 -2.39 8.70
N GLN A 72 2.76 -2.75 7.58
CA GLN A 72 2.61 -1.90 6.40
C GLN A 72 1.47 -0.88 6.52
N ASN A 73 0.63 -0.98 7.56
CA ASN A 73 -0.54 -0.12 7.74
C ASN A 73 -0.20 1.12 8.59
N LEU A 74 1.05 1.60 8.45
CA LEU A 74 1.58 2.76 9.14
C LEU A 74 1.90 3.90 8.16
N PRO A 75 1.51 5.14 8.47
CA PRO A 75 1.71 6.29 7.57
C PRO A 75 3.20 6.68 7.41
N TYR A 76 4.06 6.21 8.30
CA TYR A 76 5.49 6.50 8.33
C TYR A 76 6.28 5.81 7.22
N LEU A 77 5.69 4.80 6.59
CA LEU A 77 6.34 3.98 5.58
C LEU A 77 6.10 4.51 4.17
N ILE A 78 7.08 4.27 3.31
CA ILE A 78 6.92 4.25 1.85
C ILE A 78 6.73 2.77 1.49
N ALA A 79 5.47 2.32 1.41
CA ALA A 79 5.15 0.97 0.96
C ALA A 79 5.31 0.90 -0.57
N VAL A 80 6.11 -0.05 -1.05
CA VAL A 80 6.56 -0.14 -2.44
C VAL A 80 6.12 -1.45 -3.08
N GLY A 81 5.25 -1.33 -4.09
CA GLY A 81 4.95 -2.42 -5.03
C GLY A 81 5.99 -2.49 -6.17
N ALA A 82 5.91 -3.53 -6.99
CA ALA A 82 6.83 -3.79 -8.09
C ALA A 82 6.17 -3.69 -9.47
N PHE A 83 6.88 -3.11 -10.42
CA PHE A 83 6.57 -3.19 -11.85
C PHE A 83 7.71 -3.86 -12.63
N ASN A 84 7.37 -4.43 -13.79
CA ASN A 84 8.29 -5.15 -14.65
C ASN A 84 8.77 -4.30 -15.85
N ALA A 85 9.59 -4.88 -16.73
CA ALA A 85 10.18 -4.15 -17.85
C ALA A 85 9.17 -3.64 -18.90
N ASP A 86 7.91 -4.07 -18.84
CA ASP A 86 6.83 -3.62 -19.71
C ASP A 86 5.99 -2.47 -19.10
N ASP A 87 6.45 -1.86 -17.99
CA ASP A 87 5.73 -0.82 -17.25
C ASP A 87 4.33 -1.28 -16.80
N VAL A 88 4.20 -2.56 -16.43
CA VAL A 88 3.01 -3.13 -15.78
C VAL A 88 3.37 -3.77 -14.45
N LYS A 89 2.38 -4.00 -13.57
CA LYS A 89 2.59 -4.63 -12.26
C LYS A 89 3.33 -5.96 -12.47
N SER A 90 4.41 -6.19 -11.73
CA SER A 90 5.06 -7.50 -11.73
C SER A 90 4.05 -8.57 -11.30
N SER A 91 4.06 -9.73 -11.96
CA SER A 91 3.09 -10.83 -11.74
C SER A 91 2.78 -11.07 -10.26
N TYR A 92 3.84 -11.22 -9.46
CA TYR A 92 3.80 -11.50 -8.03
C TYR A 92 3.44 -10.31 -7.12
N SER A 93 3.55 -9.05 -7.56
CA SER A 93 3.50 -7.90 -6.63
C SER A 93 2.14 -7.78 -5.96
N ASN A 94 2.12 -7.77 -4.62
CA ASN A 94 0.90 -7.49 -3.86
C ASN A 94 0.35 -6.09 -4.21
N ALA A 95 -0.96 -5.96 -4.08
CA ALA A 95 -1.72 -4.75 -4.34
C ALA A 95 -2.49 -4.32 -3.08
N GLY A 96 -2.71 -3.03 -2.89
CA GLY A 96 -3.41 -2.53 -1.71
C GLY A 96 -3.61 -1.01 -1.70
N ALA A 97 -4.53 -0.57 -0.85
CA ALA A 97 -4.74 0.86 -0.60
C ALA A 97 -3.61 1.50 0.22
N ASN A 98 -2.73 0.69 0.81
CA ASN A 98 -1.58 1.14 1.59
C ASN A 98 -0.32 1.42 0.74
N LEU A 99 -0.30 1.06 -0.55
CA LEU A 99 0.83 1.36 -1.42
C LEU A 99 1.05 2.87 -1.52
N TRP A 100 2.31 3.29 -1.51
CA TRP A 100 2.66 4.68 -1.79
C TRP A 100 3.03 4.85 -3.26
N VAL A 101 4.02 4.09 -3.73
CA VAL A 101 4.54 4.13 -5.11
C VAL A 101 4.97 2.73 -5.54
N VAL A 102 5.32 2.58 -6.81
CA VAL A 102 5.98 1.37 -7.32
C VAL A 102 7.38 1.64 -7.85
N GLY A 103 8.25 0.65 -7.68
CA GLY A 103 9.63 0.63 -8.20
C GLY A 103 9.87 -0.55 -9.14
N PRO A 104 10.97 -0.54 -9.90
CA PRO A 104 11.32 -1.66 -10.77
C PRO A 104 11.63 -2.90 -9.90
N GLY A 105 10.88 -3.97 -10.10
CA GLY A 105 11.14 -5.28 -9.48
C GLY A 105 11.32 -6.40 -10.50
N GLY A 106 10.88 -6.20 -11.75
CA GLY A 106 11.06 -7.18 -12.81
C GLY A 106 10.23 -8.46 -12.62
N GLU A 107 10.66 -9.55 -13.21
CA GLU A 107 10.01 -10.86 -13.21
C GLU A 107 10.99 -11.95 -12.74
N ASP A 108 11.29 -12.96 -13.55
CA ASP A 108 12.07 -14.15 -13.19
C ASP A 108 13.56 -14.06 -13.56
N GLY A 109 13.93 -13.23 -14.55
CA GLY A 109 15.30 -13.11 -15.04
C GLY A 109 15.71 -14.21 -16.01
N PHE A 110 14.80 -15.10 -16.41
CA PHE A 110 15.04 -16.17 -17.37
C PHE A 110 14.29 -15.91 -18.68
N GLU A 111 12.96 -15.84 -18.60
CA GLU A 111 12.07 -15.57 -19.73
C GLU A 111 11.73 -14.08 -19.82
N ARG A 112 11.63 -13.41 -18.66
CA ARG A 112 11.28 -12.00 -18.54
C ARG A 112 12.33 -11.27 -17.69
N PRO A 113 12.68 -10.01 -18.00
CA PRO A 113 13.73 -9.31 -17.28
C PRO A 113 13.46 -9.19 -15.77
N ALA A 114 14.49 -9.49 -14.97
CA ALA A 114 14.56 -9.17 -13.54
C ALA A 114 15.75 -8.23 -13.28
N MET A 115 16.12 -8.04 -12.02
CA MET A 115 17.21 -7.12 -11.66
C MET A 115 18.57 -7.78 -11.84
N ILE A 116 19.45 -7.09 -12.56
CA ILE A 116 20.88 -7.36 -12.52
C ILE A 116 21.48 -6.62 -11.33
N THR A 117 22.10 -7.34 -10.41
CA THR A 117 22.67 -6.78 -9.18
C THR A 117 23.88 -7.57 -8.72
N THR A 118 24.58 -7.07 -7.70
CA THR A 118 25.68 -7.79 -7.03
C THR A 118 25.16 -9.03 -6.32
N ASP A 119 25.92 -10.11 -6.40
CA ASP A 119 25.69 -11.35 -5.67
C ASP A 119 26.71 -11.52 -4.53
N GLN A 120 26.61 -12.60 -3.76
CA GLN A 120 27.69 -12.99 -2.86
C GLN A 120 28.96 -13.27 -3.67
N ALA A 121 30.06 -12.60 -3.31
CA ALA A 121 31.29 -12.67 -4.08
C ALA A 121 31.85 -14.09 -4.18
N GLY A 122 32.29 -14.45 -5.39
CA GLY A 122 32.92 -15.72 -5.70
C GLY A 122 31.98 -16.79 -6.29
N ALA A 123 32.52 -17.60 -7.19
CA ALA A 123 31.79 -18.58 -8.01
C ALA A 123 31.21 -19.80 -7.25
N GLY A 124 31.25 -19.81 -5.91
CA GLY A 124 30.80 -20.93 -5.07
C GLY A 124 29.69 -20.58 -4.08
N ALA A 125 29.21 -19.34 -4.08
CA ALA A 125 28.12 -18.88 -3.23
C ALA A 125 27.18 -17.95 -4.02
N GLY A 126 26.03 -17.63 -3.43
CA GLY A 126 25.05 -16.74 -4.07
C GLY A 126 24.06 -17.47 -4.98
N PHE A 127 23.37 -16.68 -5.78
CA PHE A 127 22.29 -17.09 -6.67
C PHE A 127 22.76 -17.38 -8.09
N GLY A 128 23.79 -16.68 -8.58
CA GLY A 128 24.34 -16.77 -9.94
C GLY A 128 25.22 -18.00 -10.19
N LEU A 129 24.93 -19.13 -9.55
CA LEU A 129 25.71 -20.35 -9.68
C LEU A 129 25.37 -21.09 -11.00
N HIS A 130 26.29 -21.94 -11.45
CA HIS A 130 26.27 -22.75 -12.67
C HIS A 130 24.88 -23.19 -13.18
N GLY A 131 24.79 -23.46 -14.49
CA GLY A 131 23.60 -24.05 -15.10
C GLY A 131 22.77 -23.06 -15.92
N GLU A 132 21.44 -23.21 -15.89
CA GLU A 132 20.52 -22.50 -16.80
C GLU A 132 20.30 -21.02 -16.47
N ILE A 133 20.96 -20.47 -15.45
CA ILE A 133 20.89 -19.05 -15.11
C ILE A 133 21.64 -18.24 -16.20
N PRO A 134 20.99 -17.27 -16.89
CA PRO A 134 21.59 -16.59 -18.04
C PRO A 134 22.91 -15.87 -17.73
N LEU A 135 23.03 -15.30 -16.53
CA LEU A 135 24.26 -14.67 -16.04
C LEU A 135 24.95 -15.54 -14.97
N SER A 136 24.99 -16.86 -15.14
CA SER A 136 25.71 -17.76 -14.23
C SER A 136 27.23 -17.59 -14.27
N THR A 137 27.94 -18.30 -13.39
CA THR A 137 29.41 -18.43 -13.41
C THR A 137 29.98 -19.05 -14.69
N ASP A 138 29.17 -19.75 -15.48
CA ASP A 138 29.57 -20.27 -16.80
C ASP A 138 29.59 -19.16 -17.86
N HIS A 139 28.94 -18.02 -17.60
CA HIS A 139 28.85 -16.89 -18.52
C HIS A 139 30.17 -16.09 -18.58
N PRO A 140 30.71 -15.74 -19.77
CA PRO A 140 31.99 -15.04 -19.88
C PRO A 140 32.08 -13.69 -19.17
N LEU A 141 30.94 -13.03 -18.94
CA LEU A 141 30.85 -11.75 -18.22
C LEU A 141 30.71 -11.89 -16.70
N ASN A 142 30.55 -13.10 -16.16
CA ASN A 142 30.33 -13.32 -14.73
C ASN A 142 31.12 -14.54 -14.18
N ARG A 143 32.32 -14.80 -14.70
CA ARG A 143 33.14 -15.96 -14.29
C ARG A 143 33.48 -15.99 -12.81
N ASP A 144 33.57 -14.81 -12.20
CA ASP A 144 33.87 -14.67 -10.77
C ASP A 144 32.63 -14.90 -9.90
N GLY A 145 31.42 -14.94 -10.48
CA GLY A 145 30.16 -15.17 -9.77
C GLY A 145 29.65 -13.98 -8.96
N ASP A 146 30.20 -12.78 -9.16
CA ASP A 146 29.94 -11.60 -8.33
C ASP A 146 28.61 -10.89 -8.65
N TYR A 147 27.86 -11.36 -9.65
CA TYR A 147 26.59 -10.78 -10.10
C TYR A 147 25.50 -11.83 -10.31
N VAL A 148 24.25 -11.39 -10.28
CA VAL A 148 23.07 -12.21 -10.63
C VAL A 148 22.09 -11.38 -11.45
N ASN A 149 21.30 -12.02 -12.32
CA ASN A 149 20.29 -11.37 -13.17
C ASN A 149 18.84 -11.80 -12.87
N ALA A 150 18.64 -12.57 -11.80
CA ALA A 150 17.39 -13.19 -11.41
C ALA A 150 16.89 -12.68 -10.03
N PHE A 151 17.44 -11.56 -9.52
CA PHE A 151 16.89 -10.96 -8.31
C PHE A 151 15.61 -10.20 -8.67
N GLY A 152 14.51 -10.50 -8.00
CA GLY A 152 13.19 -9.92 -8.28
C GLY A 152 12.45 -9.55 -7.01
N GLY A 153 11.13 -9.53 -7.09
CA GLY A 153 10.26 -9.20 -5.96
C GLY A 153 10.07 -7.69 -5.75
N THR A 154 9.08 -7.35 -4.94
CA THR A 154 9.02 -6.08 -4.22
C THR A 154 10.27 -5.87 -3.34
N SER A 155 10.97 -6.96 -2.99
CA SER A 155 12.31 -6.96 -2.39
C SER A 155 13.39 -6.30 -3.26
N SER A 156 13.20 -6.23 -4.57
CA SER A 156 13.99 -5.44 -5.53
C SER A 156 13.46 -4.02 -5.72
N ALA A 157 12.14 -3.84 -5.71
CA ALA A 157 11.52 -2.53 -5.86
C ALA A 157 11.84 -1.60 -4.69
N ALA A 158 11.81 -2.11 -3.45
CA ALA A 158 12.15 -1.34 -2.25
C ALA A 158 13.56 -0.73 -2.30
N PRO A 159 14.66 -1.47 -2.59
CA PRO A 159 15.99 -0.88 -2.66
C PRO A 159 16.16 0.04 -3.87
N ALA A 160 15.46 -0.22 -4.99
CA ALA A 160 15.44 0.70 -6.12
C ALA A 160 14.82 2.06 -5.73
N VAL A 161 13.69 2.06 -5.03
CA VAL A 161 13.07 3.29 -4.50
C VAL A 161 13.94 3.92 -3.41
N ALA A 162 14.58 3.15 -2.54
CA ALA A 162 15.52 3.67 -1.55
C ALA A 162 16.71 4.38 -2.23
N GLY A 163 17.22 3.84 -3.33
CA GLY A 163 18.23 4.49 -4.17
C GLY A 163 17.72 5.80 -4.79
N ALA A 164 16.50 5.83 -5.30
CA ALA A 164 15.86 7.04 -5.81
C ALA A 164 15.71 8.11 -4.71
N VAL A 165 15.28 7.72 -3.51
CA VAL A 165 15.22 8.61 -2.34
C VAL A 165 16.61 9.15 -1.99
N ALA A 166 17.67 8.33 -2.06
CA ALA A 166 19.03 8.78 -1.81
C ALA A 166 19.50 9.83 -2.83
N VAL A 167 19.16 9.66 -4.12
CA VAL A 167 19.44 10.65 -5.17
C VAL A 167 18.70 11.95 -4.89
N LEU A 168 17.41 11.88 -4.55
CA LEU A 168 16.59 13.04 -4.22
C LEU A 168 17.14 13.82 -3.02
N LEU A 169 17.53 13.12 -1.95
CA LEU A 169 18.16 13.74 -0.78
C LEU A 169 19.55 14.29 -1.10
N GLY A 170 20.31 13.66 -1.99
CA GLY A 170 21.58 14.20 -2.50
C GLY A 170 21.38 15.53 -3.22
N ALA A 171 20.30 15.66 -4.00
CA ALA A 171 19.94 16.90 -4.69
C ALA A 171 19.38 17.97 -3.73
N LYS A 172 18.63 17.57 -2.69
CA LYS A 172 18.07 18.49 -1.69
C LYS A 172 18.08 17.90 -0.27
N PRO A 173 19.19 18.05 0.48
CA PRO A 173 19.38 17.37 1.77
C PRO A 173 18.41 17.78 2.88
N ASN A 174 17.75 18.93 2.72
CA ASN A 174 16.87 19.53 3.72
C ASN A 174 15.42 19.03 3.69
N LEU A 175 15.06 18.16 2.75
CA LEU A 175 13.74 17.55 2.69
C LEU A 175 13.46 16.69 3.94
N THR A 176 12.28 16.87 4.51
CA THR A 176 11.72 15.99 5.53
C THR A 176 11.27 14.66 4.92
N TRP A 177 11.01 13.65 5.74
CA TRP A 177 10.44 12.38 5.27
C TRP A 177 9.10 12.57 4.54
N ARG A 178 8.26 13.50 5.02
CA ARG A 178 6.98 13.87 4.39
C ARG A 178 7.18 14.58 3.06
N ASP A 179 8.14 15.49 2.99
CA ASP A 179 8.45 16.18 1.73
C ASP A 179 8.86 15.18 0.64
N VAL A 180 9.69 14.20 0.99
CA VAL A 180 10.08 13.14 0.05
C VAL A 180 8.87 12.32 -0.37
N LYS A 181 8.03 11.88 0.56
CA LYS A 181 6.78 11.16 0.24
C LYS A 181 5.91 11.96 -0.73
N HIS A 182 5.68 13.23 -0.44
CA HIS A 182 4.90 14.14 -1.28
C HIS A 182 5.50 14.28 -2.68
N ILE A 183 6.80 14.59 -2.78
CA ILE A 183 7.48 14.74 -4.07
C ILE A 183 7.34 13.46 -4.90
N LEU A 184 7.59 12.28 -4.30
CA LEU A 184 7.44 11.01 -4.99
C LEU A 184 6.00 10.79 -5.50
N ALA A 185 4.99 11.15 -4.71
CA ALA A 185 3.59 11.00 -5.08
C ALA A 185 3.21 11.93 -6.25
N VAL A 186 3.52 13.23 -6.15
CA VAL A 186 3.07 14.23 -7.14
C VAL A 186 3.88 14.22 -8.44
N THR A 187 5.03 13.53 -8.47
CA THR A 187 5.82 13.37 -9.69
C THR A 187 5.79 11.95 -10.26
N ALA A 188 5.08 11.01 -9.62
CA ALA A 188 5.01 9.63 -10.10
C ALA A 188 4.40 9.54 -11.51
N ARG A 189 4.90 8.60 -12.31
CA ARG A 189 4.33 8.27 -13.62
C ARG A 189 3.15 7.32 -13.44
N ARG A 190 2.03 7.67 -14.06
CA ARG A 190 0.90 6.76 -14.24
C ARG A 190 1.21 5.69 -15.29
N ILE A 191 1.72 4.55 -14.84
CA ILE A 191 1.96 3.37 -15.68
C ILE A 191 0.71 2.50 -15.82
N ASP A 192 0.64 1.67 -16.86
CA ASP A 192 -0.53 0.87 -17.22
C ASP A 192 -1.88 1.65 -17.14
N PRO A 193 -2.01 2.83 -17.79
CA PRO A 193 -3.18 3.70 -17.63
C PRO A 193 -4.47 3.11 -18.21
N GLY A 194 -4.39 2.03 -18.99
CA GLY A 194 -5.52 1.37 -19.62
C GLY A 194 -6.28 0.39 -18.72
N ARG A 195 -5.85 0.21 -17.46
CA ARG A 195 -6.51 -0.71 -16.52
C ARG A 195 -7.93 -0.26 -16.22
N ALA A 196 -8.88 -1.09 -16.65
CA ALA A 196 -10.28 -0.88 -16.40
C ALA A 196 -10.67 -1.26 -14.96
N GLU A 197 -11.71 -0.59 -14.48
CA GLU A 197 -12.41 -0.98 -13.27
C GLU A 197 -13.00 -2.39 -13.41
N VAL A 198 -12.89 -3.18 -12.35
CA VAL A 198 -13.39 -4.55 -12.30
C VAL A 198 -14.61 -4.57 -11.41
N ARG A 199 -15.75 -4.90 -12.02
CA ARG A 199 -17.04 -5.07 -11.37
C ARG A 199 -17.47 -6.53 -11.46
N ALA A 200 -17.99 -7.04 -10.36
CA ALA A 200 -18.68 -8.31 -10.31
C ALA A 200 -20.06 -8.11 -9.70
N ALA A 201 -20.98 -9.03 -9.95
CA ALA A 201 -22.31 -9.00 -9.35
C ALA A 201 -22.47 -10.22 -8.45
N PHE A 202 -22.92 -9.96 -7.22
CA PHE A 202 -23.14 -10.96 -6.18
C PHE A 202 -24.62 -10.91 -5.83
N ASN A 203 -25.31 -12.02 -6.07
CA ASN A 203 -26.79 -12.13 -6.07
C ASN A 203 -27.50 -11.06 -6.93
N GLY A 204 -26.87 -10.64 -8.03
CA GLY A 204 -27.38 -9.60 -8.93
C GLY A 204 -27.04 -8.16 -8.52
N THR A 205 -26.48 -7.94 -7.33
CA THR A 205 -26.03 -6.62 -6.87
C THR A 205 -24.58 -6.37 -7.29
N PRO A 206 -24.27 -5.27 -7.99
CA PRO A 206 -22.90 -4.98 -8.42
C PRO A 206 -22.01 -4.53 -7.26
N TYR A 207 -20.75 -4.97 -7.29
CA TYR A 207 -19.67 -4.57 -6.39
C TYR A 207 -18.42 -4.24 -7.21
N VAL A 208 -17.69 -3.18 -6.82
CA VAL A 208 -16.40 -2.82 -7.44
C VAL A 208 -15.28 -3.46 -6.64
N VAL A 209 -14.64 -4.50 -7.19
CA VAL A 209 -13.54 -5.19 -6.50
C VAL A 209 -12.18 -4.52 -6.72
N ARG A 210 -12.06 -3.71 -7.77
CA ARG A 210 -10.91 -2.84 -8.03
C ARG A 210 -11.31 -1.69 -8.95
N HIS A 211 -10.96 -0.46 -8.61
CA HIS A 211 -11.16 0.69 -9.49
C HIS A 211 -10.17 0.72 -10.66
N ALA A 212 -10.50 1.50 -11.69
CA ALA A 212 -9.49 2.02 -12.63
C ALA A 212 -8.59 3.04 -11.90
N TRP A 213 -7.61 3.63 -12.59
CA TRP A 213 -6.94 4.82 -12.06
C TRP A 213 -7.98 5.89 -11.70
N GLN A 214 -7.91 6.39 -10.47
CA GLN A 214 -8.82 7.42 -9.95
C GLN A 214 -8.02 8.68 -9.64
N THR A 215 -8.52 9.83 -10.07
CA THR A 215 -8.06 11.12 -9.56
C THR A 215 -8.96 11.50 -8.40
N ASN A 216 -8.39 11.67 -7.21
CA ASN A 216 -9.14 12.06 -6.02
C ASN A 216 -9.53 13.57 -6.07
N ALA A 217 -10.28 14.04 -5.07
CA ALA A 217 -10.79 15.42 -5.07
C ALA A 217 -9.70 16.50 -4.90
N ALA A 218 -8.52 16.11 -4.43
CA ALA A 218 -7.34 16.96 -4.34
C ALA A 218 -6.47 16.94 -5.61
N GLY A 219 -6.85 16.15 -6.62
CA GLY A 219 -6.17 16.10 -7.91
C GLY A 219 -5.02 15.09 -7.98
N HIS A 220 -4.95 14.13 -7.05
CA HIS A 220 -3.93 13.08 -7.05
C HIS A 220 -4.45 11.79 -7.67
N ASP A 221 -3.71 11.26 -8.64
CA ASP A 221 -3.99 9.96 -9.26
C ASP A 221 -3.57 8.83 -8.34
N TYR A 222 -4.42 7.82 -8.16
CA TYR A 222 -4.15 6.65 -7.33
C TYR A 222 -4.74 5.37 -7.94
N HIS A 223 -4.07 4.24 -7.73
CA HIS A 223 -4.56 2.91 -8.09
C HIS A 223 -4.00 1.83 -7.15
N ASN A 224 -4.83 0.87 -6.72
CA ASN A 224 -4.42 -0.18 -5.76
C ASN A 224 -3.23 -1.05 -6.20
N TRP A 225 -2.94 -1.15 -7.48
CA TRP A 225 -1.73 -1.86 -7.96
C TRP A 225 -0.46 -1.00 -7.97
N TYR A 226 -0.61 0.33 -7.96
CA TYR A 226 0.47 1.25 -8.30
C TYR A 226 0.73 2.35 -7.26
N GLY A 227 -0.14 2.48 -6.25
CA GLY A 227 -0.15 3.65 -5.39
C GLY A 227 -0.38 4.92 -6.22
N PHE A 228 0.43 5.96 -6.00
CA PHE A 228 0.49 7.15 -6.85
C PHE A 228 1.15 6.91 -8.22
N GLY A 229 1.87 5.80 -8.39
CA GLY A 229 2.51 5.42 -9.65
C GLY A 229 3.98 5.05 -9.53
N ALA A 230 4.63 4.89 -10.69
CA ALA A 230 6.04 4.54 -10.77
C ALA A 230 6.91 5.76 -10.45
N VAL A 231 7.92 5.55 -9.60
CA VAL A 231 8.87 6.62 -9.25
C VAL A 231 9.54 7.19 -10.50
N ASP A 232 9.44 8.50 -10.67
CA ASP A 232 10.16 9.30 -11.67
C ASP A 232 11.20 10.15 -10.95
N ILE A 233 12.45 9.66 -10.95
CA ILE A 233 13.51 10.34 -10.19
C ILE A 233 13.93 11.66 -10.83
N ASP A 234 13.84 11.77 -12.15
CA ASP A 234 14.19 13.00 -12.87
C ASP A 234 13.19 14.12 -12.54
N ALA A 235 11.89 13.80 -12.62
CA ALA A 235 10.82 14.73 -12.25
C ALA A 235 10.88 15.10 -10.75
N ALA A 236 11.13 14.12 -9.87
CA ALA A 236 11.28 14.34 -8.43
C ALA A 236 12.43 15.31 -8.11
N VAL A 237 13.61 15.10 -8.70
CA VAL A 237 14.78 15.98 -8.52
C VAL A 237 14.50 17.37 -9.09
N ALA A 238 13.87 17.45 -10.27
CA ALA A 238 13.52 18.74 -10.88
C ALA A 238 12.55 19.55 -10.01
N LEU A 239 11.51 18.93 -9.45
CA LEU A 239 10.58 19.57 -8.52
C LEU A 239 11.31 20.02 -7.25
N ALA A 240 12.12 19.14 -6.66
CA ALA A 240 12.87 19.46 -5.45
C ALA A 240 13.80 20.67 -5.65
N GLN A 241 14.56 20.72 -6.74
CA GLN A 241 15.55 21.78 -6.97
C GLN A 241 14.94 23.12 -7.39
N SER A 242 13.77 23.12 -8.03
CA SER A 242 13.16 24.35 -8.55
C SER A 242 12.39 25.13 -7.48
N THR A 243 11.19 24.67 -7.12
CA THR A 243 10.21 25.46 -6.36
C THR A 243 9.89 24.89 -5.00
N TYR A 244 10.21 23.62 -4.75
CA TYR A 244 9.73 22.94 -3.54
C TYR A 244 10.39 23.50 -2.27
N ALA A 245 9.61 24.02 -1.32
CA ALA A 245 10.13 24.48 -0.03
C ALA A 245 10.12 23.32 0.98
N PRO A 246 11.28 22.90 1.55
CA PRO A 246 11.29 21.89 2.60
C PRO A 246 10.46 22.29 3.81
N GLY A 247 9.67 21.36 4.36
CA GLY A 247 8.76 21.62 5.47
C GLY A 247 7.50 22.39 5.10
N SER A 248 7.21 22.56 3.80
CA SER A 248 5.99 23.25 3.31
C SER A 248 4.70 22.53 3.65
N LEU A 249 4.77 21.26 4.05
CA LEU A 249 3.63 20.48 4.52
C LEU A 249 3.21 20.81 5.96
N GLY A 250 3.91 21.72 6.64
CA GLY A 250 3.56 22.17 7.99
C GLY A 250 3.69 21.08 9.05
N THR A 251 2.79 21.07 10.04
CA THR A 251 2.87 20.13 11.17
C THR A 251 2.19 18.82 10.82
N PHE A 252 2.87 17.69 11.05
CA PHE A 252 2.24 16.37 10.96
C PHE A 252 1.42 16.10 12.22
N VAL A 253 0.15 15.78 12.04
CA VAL A 253 -0.79 15.52 13.15
C VAL A 253 -1.42 14.15 12.97
N GLU A 254 -1.48 13.41 14.08
CA GLU A 254 -2.28 12.21 14.24
C GLU A 254 -3.53 12.59 15.03
N SER A 255 -4.72 12.38 14.45
CA SER A 255 -5.97 12.68 15.15
C SER A 255 -6.26 11.65 16.25
N GLU A 256 -7.13 12.04 17.18
CA GLU A 256 -7.89 11.06 17.96
C GLU A 256 -8.76 10.18 17.03
N TRP A 257 -9.24 9.06 17.55
CA TRP A 257 -10.20 8.22 16.81
C TRP A 257 -11.57 8.92 16.71
N PHE A 258 -12.14 8.91 15.52
CA PHE A 258 -13.54 9.22 15.28
C PHE A 258 -14.31 7.90 15.23
N GLU A 259 -15.27 7.70 16.11
CA GLU A 259 -15.96 6.42 16.27
C GLU A 259 -17.45 6.54 15.97
N SER A 260 -18.04 5.53 15.34
CA SER A 260 -19.49 5.46 15.19
C SER A 260 -20.14 5.05 16.52
N GLY A 261 -21.13 5.80 16.99
CA GLY A 261 -22.05 5.30 18.02
C GLY A 261 -21.68 5.57 19.48
N ALA A 262 -21.43 6.83 19.85
CA ALA A 262 -21.39 7.25 21.26
C ALA A 262 -22.66 6.87 22.07
N ASP A 263 -23.75 6.47 21.40
CA ASP A 263 -25.07 6.19 22.00
C ASP A 263 -25.62 4.76 21.76
N GLY A 264 -24.84 3.81 21.21
CA GLY A 264 -25.29 2.41 21.06
C GLY A 264 -24.37 1.50 20.25
N ALA A 265 -24.40 0.20 20.51
CA ALA A 265 -23.62 -0.80 19.77
C ALA A 265 -24.13 -0.92 18.32
N LEU A 266 -23.25 -0.69 17.35
CA LEU A 266 -23.53 -0.91 15.93
C LEU A 266 -23.74 -2.42 15.69
N ALA A 267 -24.72 -2.78 14.86
CA ALA A 267 -24.96 -4.16 14.43
C ALA A 267 -25.70 -4.14 13.08
N LEU A 268 -24.96 -3.86 12.01
CA LEU A 268 -25.52 -3.81 10.65
C LEU A 268 -25.30 -5.14 9.95
N ALA A 269 -26.39 -5.79 9.54
CA ALA A 269 -26.34 -7.07 8.85
C ALA A 269 -25.54 -6.96 7.54
N ILE A 270 -24.67 -7.94 7.31
CA ILE A 270 -23.97 -8.21 6.06
C ILE A 270 -24.69 -9.43 5.44
N PRO A 271 -25.51 -9.24 4.40
CA PRO A 271 -26.22 -10.34 3.75
C PRO A 271 -25.27 -11.24 2.94
N ASP A 272 -25.65 -12.52 2.85
CA ASP A 272 -24.95 -13.58 2.11
C ASP A 272 -24.84 -13.24 0.61
N ALA A 273 -23.62 -13.35 0.06
CA ALA A 273 -23.32 -13.15 -1.35
C ALA A 273 -23.95 -11.89 -1.97
N ASP A 274 -24.05 -10.77 -1.24
CA ASP A 274 -24.72 -9.56 -1.71
C ASP A 274 -23.78 -8.36 -1.72
N GLY A 275 -23.52 -7.85 -2.94
CA GLY A 275 -22.72 -6.66 -3.15
C GLY A 275 -23.25 -5.40 -2.45
N ALA A 276 -24.51 -5.39 -1.98
CA ALA A 276 -25.07 -4.31 -1.18
C ALA A 276 -24.43 -4.22 0.21
N GLY A 277 -24.08 -5.35 0.82
CA GLY A 277 -23.42 -5.43 2.12
C GLY A 277 -24.06 -4.59 3.24
N ALA A 278 -23.24 -4.20 4.22
CA ALA A 278 -23.54 -3.23 5.25
C ALA A 278 -22.83 -1.89 4.94
N SER A 279 -23.56 -0.77 5.09
CA SER A 279 -23.00 0.58 4.96
C SER A 279 -23.29 1.41 6.21
N ALA A 280 -22.28 2.10 6.72
CA ALA A 280 -22.41 3.02 7.85
C ALA A 280 -21.73 4.36 7.55
N VAL A 281 -22.31 5.45 8.07
CA VAL A 281 -21.80 6.81 7.90
C VAL A 281 -21.26 7.34 9.23
N LEU A 282 -20.10 8.01 9.18
CA LEU A 282 -19.48 8.70 10.29
C LEU A 282 -19.20 10.14 9.87
N ASP A 283 -19.80 11.09 10.58
CA ASP A 283 -19.54 12.52 10.37
C ASP A 283 -18.29 12.94 11.14
N VAL A 284 -17.22 13.20 10.40
CA VAL A 284 -15.95 13.74 10.93
C VAL A 284 -16.04 15.26 10.95
N SER A 285 -15.77 15.88 12.11
CA SER A 285 -15.80 17.33 12.26
C SER A 285 -14.78 17.81 13.29
N GLY A 286 -14.43 19.10 13.24
CA GLY A 286 -13.55 19.74 14.22
C GLY A 286 -12.05 19.65 13.91
N LEU A 287 -11.68 19.06 12.76
CA LEU A 287 -10.32 19.16 12.24
C LEU A 287 -10.12 20.51 11.53
N PRO A 288 -8.91 21.10 11.55
CA PRO A 288 -8.64 22.39 10.90
C PRO A 288 -9.03 22.42 9.43
N GLU A 289 -9.42 23.59 8.90
CA GLU A 289 -9.69 23.75 7.46
C GLU A 289 -8.44 23.53 6.59
N SER A 290 -7.24 23.72 7.15
CA SER A 290 -5.95 23.49 6.51
C SER A 290 -5.41 22.05 6.67
N ALA A 291 -6.23 21.14 7.20
CA ALA A 291 -5.87 19.74 7.34
C ALA A 291 -5.96 19.04 5.98
N ASP A 292 -4.81 18.69 5.42
CA ASP A 292 -4.71 17.91 4.19
C ASP A 292 -4.32 16.47 4.55
N ILE A 293 -5.18 15.50 4.22
CA ILE A 293 -4.96 14.09 4.54
C ILE A 293 -3.63 13.60 3.96
N GLU A 294 -2.84 12.91 4.77
CA GLU A 294 -1.66 12.17 4.33
C GLU A 294 -1.88 10.66 4.32
N ALA A 295 -2.71 10.15 5.23
CA ALA A 295 -3.20 8.78 5.27
C ALA A 295 -4.45 8.68 6.14
N VAL A 296 -5.29 7.68 5.85
CA VAL A 296 -6.44 7.31 6.70
C VAL A 296 -6.27 5.88 7.17
N VAL A 297 -6.42 5.64 8.47
CA VAL A 297 -6.53 4.29 9.02
C VAL A 297 -7.99 4.04 9.40
N LEU A 298 -8.55 3.00 8.81
CA LEU A 298 -9.85 2.43 9.15
C LEU A 298 -9.63 1.25 10.10
N GLU A 299 -10.34 1.24 11.22
CA GLU A 299 -10.44 0.07 12.08
C GLU A 299 -11.87 -0.46 12.04
N ILE A 300 -12.06 -1.78 11.91
CA ILE A 300 -13.38 -2.43 11.91
C ILE A 300 -13.47 -3.62 12.86
N ASP A 301 -14.69 -3.86 13.33
CA ASP A 301 -15.12 -5.06 14.04
C ASP A 301 -16.25 -5.73 13.26
N VAL A 302 -16.02 -6.95 12.79
CA VAL A 302 -16.98 -7.72 11.99
C VAL A 302 -17.19 -9.10 12.61
N GLU A 303 -18.44 -9.52 12.69
CA GLU A 303 -18.82 -10.89 12.96
C GLU A 303 -19.13 -11.59 11.63
N HIS A 304 -18.44 -12.69 11.33
CA HIS A 304 -18.62 -13.50 10.11
C HIS A 304 -18.02 -14.89 10.34
N SER A 305 -18.51 -15.95 9.71
CA SER A 305 -17.92 -17.29 9.84
C SER A 305 -16.64 -17.46 9.02
N ASP A 306 -16.56 -16.80 7.86
CA ASP A 306 -15.41 -16.87 6.93
C ASP A 306 -15.02 -15.46 6.45
N ALA A 307 -14.01 -14.84 7.09
CA ALA A 307 -13.62 -13.47 6.77
C ALA A 307 -12.95 -13.31 5.39
N PHE A 308 -12.57 -14.40 4.74
CA PHE A 308 -12.03 -14.39 3.38
C PHE A 308 -12.98 -13.77 2.37
N ASP A 309 -14.29 -13.92 2.56
CA ASP A 309 -15.29 -13.46 1.60
C ASP A 309 -15.55 -11.95 1.66
N LEU A 310 -15.01 -11.29 2.69
CA LEU A 310 -15.32 -9.90 2.99
C LEU A 310 -14.56 -8.92 2.09
N GLY A 311 -15.29 -8.08 1.36
CA GLY A 311 -14.74 -6.87 0.74
C GLY A 311 -14.96 -5.65 1.64
N VAL A 312 -13.97 -4.75 1.74
CA VAL A 312 -14.04 -3.51 2.52
C VAL A 312 -13.68 -2.30 1.67
N THR A 313 -14.62 -1.36 1.55
CA THR A 313 -14.44 -0.09 0.83
C THR A 313 -14.72 1.09 1.76
N LEU A 314 -13.95 2.16 1.63
CA LEU A 314 -14.18 3.43 2.30
C LEU A 314 -14.43 4.53 1.28
N HIS A 315 -15.40 5.40 1.56
CA HIS A 315 -15.73 6.57 0.77
C HIS A 315 -15.48 7.84 1.56
N SER A 316 -14.78 8.80 0.95
CA SER A 316 -14.56 10.13 1.51
C SER A 316 -15.77 11.05 1.29
N PRO A 317 -15.89 12.15 2.07
CA PRO A 317 -16.94 13.15 1.88
C PRO A 317 -16.92 13.79 0.48
N ALA A 318 -15.75 13.80 -0.16
CA ALA A 318 -15.57 14.36 -1.50
C ALA A 318 -15.95 13.37 -2.63
N GLY A 319 -16.29 12.12 -2.29
CA GLY A 319 -16.75 11.09 -3.22
C GLY A 319 -15.67 10.13 -3.72
N THR A 320 -14.43 10.26 -3.24
CA THR A 320 -13.36 9.30 -3.55
C THR A 320 -13.67 7.97 -2.88
N ALA A 321 -13.42 6.86 -3.59
CA ALA A 321 -13.63 5.50 -3.08
C ALA A 321 -12.30 4.75 -3.06
N SER A 322 -12.03 4.01 -1.99
CA SER A 322 -10.83 3.20 -1.82
C SER A 322 -11.23 1.79 -1.40
N VAL A 323 -10.81 0.76 -2.15
CA VAL A 323 -10.93 -0.64 -1.72
C VAL A 323 -9.77 -0.93 -0.76
N LEU A 324 -10.04 -1.03 0.54
CA LEU A 324 -9.00 -1.28 1.55
C LEU A 324 -8.67 -2.76 1.70
N ASN A 325 -9.70 -3.60 1.66
CA ASN A 325 -9.56 -5.05 1.55
C ASN A 325 -10.33 -5.55 0.31
N PRO A 326 -9.65 -6.12 -0.70
CA PRO A 326 -10.34 -6.89 -1.71
C PRO A 326 -10.94 -8.17 -1.09
N PRO A 327 -12.09 -8.67 -1.56
CA PRO A 327 -12.56 -9.99 -1.16
C PRO A 327 -11.61 -11.08 -1.62
N PHE A 328 -11.78 -12.29 -1.08
CA PHE A 328 -10.98 -13.47 -1.37
C PHE A 328 -9.51 -13.28 -1.02
N ASN A 329 -9.25 -12.55 0.07
CA ASN A 329 -7.92 -12.31 0.59
C ASN A 329 -7.45 -13.55 1.36
N ALA A 330 -6.53 -14.32 0.79
CA ALA A 330 -6.07 -15.62 1.27
C ALA A 330 -5.54 -15.60 2.71
N VAL A 331 -5.05 -14.44 3.18
CA VAL A 331 -4.61 -14.30 4.56
C VAL A 331 -5.77 -14.47 5.57
N LEU A 332 -7.00 -14.20 5.16
CA LEU A 332 -8.20 -14.32 5.99
C LEU A 332 -8.86 -15.69 5.89
N GLU A 333 -8.27 -16.63 5.16
CA GLU A 333 -8.68 -18.04 5.20
C GLU A 333 -8.65 -18.53 6.66
N ASP A 334 -9.72 -19.19 7.10
CA ASP A 334 -9.92 -19.71 8.46
C ASP A 334 -10.15 -18.65 9.57
N PHE A 335 -10.30 -17.37 9.23
CA PHE A 335 -10.67 -16.34 10.22
C PHE A 335 -12.18 -16.24 10.39
N SER A 336 -12.65 -16.44 11.62
CA SER A 336 -14.03 -16.13 12.01
C SER A 336 -14.08 -14.75 12.65
N GLY A 337 -14.70 -13.82 11.93
CA GLY A 337 -14.79 -12.42 12.31
C GLY A 337 -13.43 -11.70 12.33
N LEU A 338 -13.51 -10.40 12.54
CA LEU A 338 -12.38 -9.48 12.58
C LEU A 338 -12.60 -8.55 13.77
N ARG A 339 -11.57 -8.33 14.58
CA ARG A 339 -11.66 -7.47 15.76
C ARG A 339 -10.52 -6.47 15.76
N ASN A 340 -10.85 -5.19 15.94
CA ASN A 340 -9.90 -4.07 15.85
C ASN A 340 -9.00 -4.15 14.60
N TRP A 341 -9.50 -4.63 13.47
CA TRP A 341 -8.67 -4.87 12.29
C TRP A 341 -8.38 -3.57 11.56
N GLN A 342 -7.10 -3.19 11.49
CA GLN A 342 -6.68 -1.90 10.94
C GLN A 342 -6.21 -2.01 9.49
N LEU A 343 -6.73 -1.12 8.65
CA LEU A 343 -6.43 -1.01 7.24
C LEU A 343 -6.04 0.44 6.91
N LEU A 344 -5.00 0.63 6.11
CA LEU A 344 -4.55 1.95 5.69
C LEU A 344 -4.96 2.25 4.24
N SER A 345 -5.33 3.51 3.98
CA SER A 345 -5.49 4.04 2.62
C SER A 345 -4.73 5.35 2.42
N ASN A 346 -3.99 5.42 1.31
CA ASN A 346 -3.36 6.65 0.80
C ASN A 346 -4.18 7.33 -0.32
N ALA A 347 -5.29 6.72 -0.77
CA ALA A 347 -6.07 7.22 -1.90
C ALA A 347 -6.69 8.62 -1.66
N PHE A 348 -6.86 9.00 -0.40
CA PHE A 348 -7.47 10.26 0.02
C PHE A 348 -6.46 11.40 0.22
N TYR A 349 -5.20 11.20 -0.18
CA TYR A 349 -4.13 12.17 0.02
C TYR A 349 -4.50 13.57 -0.50
N GLY A 350 -4.31 14.59 0.32
CA GLY A 350 -4.62 15.99 0.04
C GLY A 350 -6.09 16.38 0.22
N GLU A 351 -7.01 15.44 0.46
CA GLU A 351 -8.41 15.78 0.69
C GLU A 351 -8.63 16.36 2.10
N ASN A 352 -9.70 17.16 2.26
CA ASN A 352 -10.16 17.62 3.56
C ASN A 352 -10.82 16.45 4.32
N PRO A 353 -10.45 16.20 5.58
CA PRO A 353 -10.98 15.08 6.35
C PRO A 353 -12.39 15.31 6.92
N ASN A 354 -12.87 16.56 6.99
CA ASN A 354 -14.17 16.86 7.57
C ASN A 354 -15.31 16.51 6.61
N GLY A 355 -16.37 15.88 7.14
CA GLY A 355 -17.59 15.52 6.44
C GLY A 355 -18.01 14.07 6.68
N ALA A 356 -18.98 13.62 5.89
CA ALA A 356 -19.55 12.29 5.98
C ALA A 356 -18.65 11.24 5.30
N TRP A 357 -18.02 10.38 6.08
CA TRP A 357 -17.30 9.19 5.60
C TRP A 357 -18.24 7.99 5.60
N THR A 358 -18.13 7.12 4.59
CA THR A 358 -18.95 5.89 4.52
C THR A 358 -18.06 4.66 4.44
N VAL A 359 -18.17 3.75 5.40
CA VAL A 359 -17.62 2.40 5.28
C VAL A 359 -18.65 1.48 4.64
N HIS A 360 -18.18 0.61 3.76
CA HIS A 360 -18.97 -0.44 3.12
C HIS A 360 -18.27 -1.78 3.28
N VAL A 361 -18.95 -2.75 3.88
CA VAL A 361 -18.46 -4.12 4.09
C VAL A 361 -19.45 -5.09 3.47
N ALA A 362 -19.00 -5.98 2.58
CA ALA A 362 -19.86 -6.92 1.88
C ALA A 362 -19.29 -8.33 1.93
N ASP A 363 -20.15 -9.33 2.12
CA ASP A 363 -19.85 -10.72 1.88
C ASP A 363 -20.08 -11.03 0.39
N LEU A 364 -19.04 -11.55 -0.26
CA LEU A 364 -18.97 -11.77 -1.70
C LEU A 364 -18.81 -13.25 -2.06
N ALA A 365 -19.10 -14.18 -1.14
CA ALA A 365 -19.32 -15.59 -1.43
C ALA A 365 -20.64 -16.07 -0.83
N ALA A 366 -21.01 -17.31 -1.16
CA ALA A 366 -22.23 -17.92 -0.65
C ALA A 366 -21.97 -18.64 0.68
N GLU A 367 -23.07 -18.91 1.42
CA GLU A 367 -23.17 -19.78 2.61
C GLU A 367 -23.07 -19.07 3.96
N ASP A 368 -22.56 -17.85 3.98
CA ASP A 368 -22.28 -17.12 5.22
C ASP A 368 -23.05 -15.80 5.31
N THR A 369 -23.17 -15.27 6.52
CA THR A 369 -23.73 -13.93 6.77
C THR A 369 -22.96 -13.33 7.92
N GLY A 370 -23.02 -12.00 8.06
CA GLY A 370 -22.33 -11.34 9.15
C GLY A 370 -23.00 -10.09 9.68
N SER A 371 -22.22 -9.37 10.47
CA SER A 371 -22.61 -8.08 11.02
C SER A 371 -21.39 -7.18 11.17
N LEU A 372 -21.48 -5.94 10.67
CA LEU A 372 -20.55 -4.87 11.03
C LEU A 372 -20.95 -4.38 12.44
N THR A 373 -20.07 -4.60 13.40
CA THR A 373 -20.32 -4.35 14.83
C THR A 373 -19.60 -3.13 15.40
N GLY A 374 -18.61 -2.62 14.68
CA GLY A 374 -17.85 -1.44 15.07
C GLY A 374 -16.99 -0.95 13.92
N TRP A 375 -16.79 0.36 13.86
CA TRP A 375 -15.75 0.95 13.03
C TRP A 375 -15.38 2.36 13.51
N ARG A 376 -14.16 2.76 13.18
CA ARG A 376 -13.63 4.08 13.49
C ARG A 376 -12.54 4.49 12.52
N LEU A 377 -12.31 5.80 12.44
CA LEU A 377 -11.32 6.42 11.56
C LEU A 377 -10.30 7.20 12.36
N ARG A 378 -9.04 7.09 11.95
CA ARG A 378 -7.94 7.96 12.38
C ARG A 378 -7.32 8.60 11.16
N PHE A 379 -7.07 9.90 11.27
CA PHE A 379 -6.47 10.69 10.21
C PHE A 379 -5.04 11.05 10.59
N TYR A 380 -4.17 10.93 9.60
CA TYR A 380 -2.84 11.53 9.61
C TYR A 380 -2.87 12.63 8.57
N TYR A 381 -2.52 13.86 8.95
CA TYR A 381 -2.63 15.01 8.07
C TYR A 381 -1.52 16.03 8.31
N GLY A 382 -1.26 16.83 7.27
CA GLY A 382 -0.47 18.04 7.38
C GLY A 382 -1.36 19.23 7.69
N GLU A 383 -1.01 20.01 8.72
CA GLU A 383 -1.58 21.35 8.91
C GLU A 383 -0.73 22.37 8.14
N HIS A 384 -1.15 22.71 6.93
CA HIS A 384 -0.42 23.66 6.10
C HIS A 384 -0.51 25.08 6.70
N PRO A 385 0.64 25.82 6.77
CA PRO A 385 0.73 27.13 7.40
C PRO A 385 0.11 28.28 6.60
#